data_AF-A0A093X9N4-F1
#
_entry.id   AF-A0A093X9N4-F1
#
_cell.length_a   1.000
_cell.length_b   1.000
_cell.length_c   1.000
_cell.angle_alpha   90.00
_cell.angle_beta   90.00
_cell.angle_gamma   90.00
#
_symmetry.space_group_name_H-M   'P 1'
#
loop_
_entity.id
_entity.type
_entity.pdbx_description
1 polymer ?
#
loop_
_entity_poly.entity_id
_entity_poly.type
_entity_poly.pdbx_seq_one_letter_code
_entity_poly.pdbx_strand_id
1 'polypeptide(L)'
;MAENVEFSPALPKPLIFNVPARIKELQSYLDPSNPNYKSEQQHANIRAVIKLYEEGKINGLERTTMIDGKIAPYEEAFTSKSGSWIEGIVFQP
;
A
#
# COMPACT_ATOMS: atom_id res chain seq x y z
N MET A 1 34.64 -39.90 -1.87
CA MET A 1 34.78 -38.79 -2.84
C MET A 1 33.52 -37.96 -2.73
N ALA A 2 33.63 -36.67 -2.44
CA ALA A 2 32.47 -35.80 -2.21
C ALA A 2 32.00 -35.24 -3.56
N GLU A 3 30.72 -35.45 -3.85
CA GLU A 3 30.03 -34.85 -5.00
C GLU A 3 29.95 -33.32 -4.82
N ASN A 4 30.41 -32.58 -5.82
CA ASN A 4 30.29 -31.12 -5.85
C ASN A 4 28.82 -30.78 -6.12
N VAL A 5 28.07 -30.43 -5.08
CA VAL A 5 26.72 -29.89 -5.21
C VAL A 5 26.83 -28.43 -5.67
N GLU A 6 26.51 -28.17 -6.94
CA GLU A 6 26.37 -26.82 -7.48
C GLU A 6 25.03 -26.23 -7.03
N PHE A 7 25.09 -25.28 -6.09
CA PHE A 7 23.92 -24.48 -5.72
C PHE A 7 23.75 -23.33 -6.71
N SER A 8 22.71 -23.41 -7.54
CA SER A 8 22.28 -22.26 -8.33
C SER A 8 21.68 -21.18 -7.41
N PRO A 9 22.04 -19.90 -7.56
CA PRO A 9 21.48 -18.84 -6.73
C PRO A 9 19.96 -18.76 -6.93
N ALA A 10 19.22 -18.71 -5.83
CA ALA A 10 17.77 -18.50 -5.88
C ALA A 10 17.49 -17.11 -6.45
N LEU A 11 16.95 -17.05 -7.67
CA LEU A 11 16.44 -15.79 -8.21
C LEU A 11 15.21 -15.37 -7.38
N PRO A 12 15.17 -14.15 -6.83
CA PRO A 12 14.01 -13.67 -6.11
C PRO A 12 12.80 -13.68 -7.06
N LYS A 13 11.70 -14.30 -6.63
CA LYS A 13 10.45 -14.25 -7.38
C LYS A 13 10.00 -12.79 -7.46
N PRO A 14 9.56 -12.30 -8.64
CA PRO A 14 9.04 -10.95 -8.75
C PRO A 14 7.85 -10.79 -7.79
N LEU A 15 7.85 -9.71 -7.01
CA LEU A 15 6.76 -9.43 -6.09
C LEU A 15 5.55 -8.98 -6.90
N ILE A 16 4.52 -9.82 -6.96
CA ILE A 16 3.27 -9.51 -7.66
C ILE A 16 2.30 -8.93 -6.64
N PHE A 17 1.95 -7.66 -6.79
CA PHE A 17 0.93 -7.00 -5.97
C PHE A 17 -0.46 -7.13 -6.61
N ASN A 18 -1.42 -7.69 -5.88
CA ASN A 18 -2.78 -7.89 -6.39
C ASN A 18 -3.62 -6.63 -6.19
N VAL A 19 -3.53 -5.71 -7.16
CA VAL A 19 -4.27 -4.44 -7.15
C VAL A 19 -5.79 -4.63 -6.99
N PRO A 20 -6.47 -5.52 -7.75
CA PRO A 20 -7.91 -5.74 -7.58
C PRO A 20 -8.31 -6.18 -6.17
N ALA A 21 -7.53 -7.06 -5.54
CA ALA A 21 -7.79 -7.49 -4.17
C ALA A 21 -7.58 -6.33 -3.18
N ARG A 22 -6.54 -5.52 -3.38
CA ARG A 22 -6.28 -4.35 -2.53
C ARG A 22 -7.39 -3.30 -2.65
N ILE A 23 -7.87 -3.00 -3.86
CA ILE A 23 -9.00 -2.08 -4.07
C ILE A 23 -10.22 -2.55 -3.26
N LYS A 24 -10.57 -3.84 -3.33
CA LYS A 24 -11.69 -4.41 -2.56
C LYS A 24 -11.49 -4.28 -1.05
N GLU A 25 -10.27 -4.52 -0.57
CA GLU A 25 -9.94 -4.33 0.84
C GLU A 25 -10.09 -2.87 1.26
N LEU A 26 -9.59 -1.93 0.46
CA LEU A 26 -9.74 -0.48 0.72
C LEU A 26 -11.20 -0.05 0.72
N GLN A 27 -12.01 -0.55 -0.21
CA GLN A 27 -13.45 -0.31 -0.23
C GLN A 27 -14.13 -0.83 1.05
N SER A 28 -13.69 -2.00 1.54
CA SER A 28 -14.22 -2.59 2.78
C SER A 28 -13.97 -1.71 4.00
N TYR A 29 -12.86 -0.95 4.03
CA TYR A 29 -12.56 -0.02 5.12
C TYR A 29 -13.48 1.21 5.19
N LEU A 30 -14.28 1.43 4.14
CA LEU A 30 -15.29 2.49 4.08
C LEU A 30 -16.69 2.00 4.50
N ASP A 31 -16.86 0.69 4.77
CA ASP A 31 -18.12 0.10 5.21
C ASP A 31 -18.19 0.11 6.75
N PRO A 32 -19.17 0.80 7.37
CA PRO A 32 -19.31 0.87 8.82
C PRO A 32 -19.59 -0.50 9.47
N SER A 33 -20.00 -1.51 8.69
CA SER A 33 -20.21 -2.88 9.15
C SER A 33 -18.91 -3.67 9.26
N ASN A 34 -17.81 -3.16 8.70
CA ASN A 34 -16.51 -3.82 8.75
C ASN A 34 -15.83 -3.59 10.11
N PRO A 35 -15.36 -4.63 10.81
CA PRO A 35 -14.57 -4.48 12.04
C PRO A 35 -13.33 -3.58 11.89
N ASN A 36 -12.80 -3.45 10.67
CA ASN A 36 -11.65 -2.63 10.33
C ASN A 36 -12.03 -1.28 9.69
N TYR A 37 -13.30 -0.87 9.81
CA TYR A 37 -13.79 0.43 9.35
C TYR A 37 -12.87 1.55 9.83
N LYS A 38 -12.52 2.46 8.91
CA LYS A 38 -11.61 3.57 9.20
C LYS A 38 -12.40 4.82 9.55
N SER A 39 -11.74 5.75 10.25
CA SER A 39 -12.36 7.01 10.62
C SER A 39 -12.70 7.82 9.37
N GLU A 40 -13.71 8.69 9.48
CA GLU A 40 -14.13 9.55 8.38
C GLU A 40 -13.00 10.43 7.84
N GLN A 41 -12.05 10.82 8.71
CA GLN A 41 -10.84 11.55 8.33
C GLN A 41 -10.01 10.79 7.29
N GLN A 42 -9.90 9.47 7.42
CA GLN A 42 -9.14 8.62 6.50
C GLN A 42 -9.91 8.28 5.22
N HIS A 43 -11.24 8.48 5.18
CA HIS A 43 -12.03 8.18 3.98
C HIS A 43 -11.58 8.97 2.76
N ALA A 44 -11.18 10.23 2.94
CA ALA A 44 -10.65 11.04 1.85
C ALA A 44 -9.37 10.41 1.26
N ASN A 45 -8.45 9.96 2.12
CA ASN A 45 -7.23 9.29 1.71
C ASN A 45 -7.52 7.96 1.01
N ILE A 46 -8.36 7.11 1.60
CA ILE A 46 -8.68 5.78 1.05
C ILE A 46 -9.35 5.90 -0.32
N ARG A 47 -10.33 6.80 -0.48
CA ARG A 47 -10.98 7.05 -1.79
C ARG A 47 -9.99 7.54 -2.83
N ALA A 48 -9.07 8.43 -2.45
CA ALA A 48 -8.05 8.92 -3.35
C ALA A 48 -7.07 7.81 -3.76
N VAL A 49 -6.65 6.94 -2.84
CA VAL A 49 -5.82 5.76 -3.15
C VAL A 49 -6.52 4.82 -4.13
N ILE A 50 -7.79 4.49 -3.89
CA ILE A 50 -8.59 3.63 -4.79
C ILE A 50 -8.56 4.22 -6.21
N LYS A 51 -8.83 5.51 -6.33
CA LYS A 51 -8.80 6.21 -7.63
C LYS A 51 -7.41 6.15 -8.29
N LEU A 52 -6.33 6.29 -7.52
CA LEU A 52 -4.97 6.17 -8.06
C LEU A 52 -4.68 4.75 -8.58
N TYR A 53 -5.18 3.71 -7.92
CA TYR A 53 -5.08 2.34 -8.40
C TYR A 53 -5.91 2.11 -9.67
N GLU A 54 -7.16 2.60 -9.69
CA GLU A 54 -8.06 2.49 -10.86
C GLU A 54 -7.49 3.22 -12.09
N GLU A 55 -6.83 4.37 -11.88
CA GLU A 55 -6.14 5.12 -12.92
C GLU A 55 -4.77 4.51 -13.32
N GLY A 56 -4.31 3.46 -12.62
CA GLY A 56 -3.01 2.83 -12.86
C GLY A 56 -1.81 3.72 -12.50
N LYS A 57 -2.01 4.77 -11.70
CA LYS A 57 -0.95 5.70 -11.27
C LYS A 57 -0.08 5.12 -10.17
N ILE A 58 -0.58 4.16 -9.41
CA ILE A 58 0.17 3.42 -8.40
C ILE A 58 -0.03 1.92 -8.60
N ASN A 59 0.99 1.15 -8.23
CA ASN A 59 1.04 -0.30 -8.40
C ASN A 59 1.14 -1.06 -7.07
N GLY A 60 1.19 -0.34 -5.93
CA GLY A 60 1.29 -0.91 -4.59
C GLY A 60 2.68 -1.45 -4.22
N LEU A 61 3.67 -1.30 -5.10
CA LEU A 61 5.07 -1.62 -4.83
C LEU A 61 5.82 -0.38 -4.32
N GLU A 62 5.60 0.75 -4.99
CA GLU A 62 6.19 2.04 -4.63
C GLU A 62 5.44 2.70 -3.49
N ARG A 63 6.19 3.32 -2.57
CA ARG A 63 5.62 4.02 -1.43
C ARG A 63 4.83 5.23 -1.91
N THR A 64 3.56 5.31 -1.53
CA THR A 64 2.71 6.46 -1.78
C THR A 64 2.07 6.92 -0.48
N THR A 65 2.31 8.17 -0.10
CA THR A 65 1.71 8.79 1.07
C THR A 65 0.55 9.67 0.64
N MET A 66 -0.60 9.51 1.30
CA MET A 66 -1.80 10.30 1.09
C MET A 66 -2.14 11.08 2.35
N ILE A 67 -2.40 12.38 2.18
CA ILE A 67 -2.87 13.29 3.23
C ILE A 67 -3.97 14.15 2.62
N ASP A 68 -5.12 14.24 3.29
CA ASP A 68 -6.31 14.96 2.84
C ASP A 68 -6.72 14.64 1.38
N GLY A 69 -6.56 13.38 0.99
CA GLY A 69 -6.91 12.89 -0.36
C GLY A 69 -5.90 13.28 -1.45
N LYS A 70 -4.71 13.76 -1.11
CA LYS A 70 -3.65 14.14 -2.06
C LYS A 70 -2.36 13.38 -1.79
N ILE A 71 -1.58 13.14 -2.83
CA ILE A 71 -0.22 12.63 -2.70
C ILE A 71 0.62 13.68 -1.98
N ALA A 72 1.32 13.27 -0.92
CA ALA A 72 2.16 14.14 -0.11
C ALA A 72 3.54 13.50 0.12
N PRO A 73 4.55 14.28 0.54
CA PRO A 73 5.83 13.75 1.00
C PRO A 73 5.67 12.79 2.20
N TYR A 74 6.60 11.83 2.32
CA TYR A 74 6.57 10.84 3.40
C TYR A 74 6.80 11.46 4.78
N GLU A 75 7.61 12.51 4.85
CA GLU A 75 7.94 13.24 6.07
C GLU A 75 6.69 13.90 6.68
N GLU A 76 5.76 14.35 5.83
CA GLU A 76 4.50 14.96 6.25
C GLU A 76 3.54 13.94 6.88
N ALA A 77 3.74 12.64 6.63
CA ALA A 77 2.91 11.59 7.22
C ALA A 77 2.94 11.58 8.75
N PHE A 78 4.04 12.06 9.34
CA PHE A 78 4.28 12.07 10.79
C PHE A 78 3.89 13.38 11.47
N THR A 79 3.69 14.45 10.70
CA THR A 79 3.36 15.79 11.22
C THR A 79 1.93 16.20 10.94
N SER A 80 1.25 15.50 10.02
CA SER A 80 -0.16 15.77 9.69
C SER A 80 -1.10 15.53 10.87
N LYS A 81 -1.97 16.51 11.12
CA LYS A 81 -3.04 16.42 12.12
C LYS A 81 -4.29 15.70 11.62
N SER A 82 -4.48 15.63 10.30
CA SER A 82 -5.64 14.99 9.66
C SER A 82 -5.47 13.48 9.46
N GLY A 83 -4.27 12.96 9.75
CA GLY A 83 -3.91 11.57 9.55
C GLY A 83 -3.41 11.32 8.12
N SER A 84 -2.50 10.36 8.02
CA SER A 84 -1.89 9.94 6.75
C SER A 84 -2.30 8.51 6.41
N TRP A 85 -2.28 8.18 5.13
CA TRP A 85 -2.42 6.83 4.62
C TRP A 85 -1.21 6.49 3.75
N ILE A 86 -0.60 5.33 3.97
CA ILE A 86 0.61 4.93 3.24
C ILE A 86 0.33 3.61 2.54
N GLU A 87 0.52 3.60 1.22
CA GLU A 87 0.58 2.39 0.38
C GLU A 87 2.03 2.10 0.00
N GLY A 88 2.26 0.88 -0.51
CA GLY A 88 3.58 0.45 -0.97
C GLY A 88 4.33 -0.38 0.06
N ILE A 89 5.45 -0.94 -0.38
CA ILE A 89 6.34 -1.72 0.49
C ILE A 89 7.08 -0.73 1.39
N VAL A 90 6.95 -0.91 2.70
CA VAL A 90 7.72 -0.17 3.70
C VAL A 90 8.75 -1.11 4.29
N PHE A 91 10.02 -0.89 3.99
CA PHE A 91 11.10 -1.54 4.71
C PHE A 91 11.25 -0.88 6.08
N GLN A 92 11.14 -1.67 7.14
CA GLN A 92 11.58 -1.22 8.46
C GLN A 92 13.11 -1.16 8.47
N PRO A 93 13.72 -0.06 8.93
CA PRO A 93 15.17 0.05 9.05
C PRO A 93 15.75 -0.92 10.08
#